data_AF-H2Y743-F1
#
_entry.id   AF-H2Y743-F1
#
_cell.length_a   1.000
_cell.length_b   1.000
_cell.length_c   1.000
_cell.angle_alpha   90.00
_cell.angle_beta   90.00
_cell.angle_gamma   90.00
#
_symmetry.space_group_name_H-M   'P 1'
#
loop_
_entity.id
_entity.type
_entity.pdbx_description
1 polymer ?
#
loop_
_entity_poly.entity_id
_entity_poly.type
_entity_poly.pdbx_seq_one_letter_code
_entity_poly.pdbx_strand_id
1 'polypeptide(L)'
;MLYVDGMDGVIHHNDTVRWLYSLIASKFRLVVKTSLKLLLVFVEYSETNAHVLMNAVQYVDSRKRCPLWSNLMEVLGEKDGIDSELLVYSMTLINKALSNVPDQDTFYDITDALEEQNMDSIAQRHLNKKGNDLDLVEQFKIYELALKHEDGEEETFDTSTAAGIKWNRERTKSELSVDRKSRRRNSLTTIPTPDSVPDEPTTPEPSPQKVIPDPTQSPKPWMQRKFNAALNGRMDTMNDLKRSINLDNKRISSAPSYPSSYSSLEDNERERRRKERLAKWNEKEK
;
A
#
# COMPACT_ATOMS: atom_id res chain seq x y z
N MET A 1 10.52 -19.84 -1.98
CA MET A 1 9.16 -19.38 -1.60
C MET A 1 8.12 -20.49 -1.61
N LEU A 2 8.26 -21.56 -2.39
CA LEU A 2 7.26 -22.66 -2.39
C LEU A 2 7.30 -23.56 -1.14
N TYR A 3 8.47 -23.67 -0.50
CA TYR A 3 8.64 -24.41 0.74
C TYR A 3 8.53 -23.46 1.94
N VAL A 4 7.95 -23.94 3.04
CA VAL A 4 7.73 -23.18 4.28
C VAL A 4 9.02 -22.53 4.76
N ASP A 5 10.10 -23.29 4.93
CA ASP A 5 11.41 -22.76 5.37
C ASP A 5 11.97 -21.70 4.40
N GLY A 6 11.74 -21.92 3.10
CA GLY A 6 12.17 -20.98 2.07
C GLY A 6 11.33 -19.70 2.02
N MET A 7 10.06 -19.73 2.43
CA MET A 7 9.22 -18.55 2.58
C MET A 7 9.58 -17.81 3.87
N ASP A 8 9.76 -18.53 4.98
CA ASP A 8 10.16 -17.99 6.27
C ASP A 8 11.48 -17.22 6.18
N GLY A 9 12.45 -17.77 5.44
CA GLY A 9 13.71 -17.07 5.15
C GLY A 9 13.53 -15.76 4.37
N VAL A 10 12.55 -15.69 3.45
CA VAL A 10 12.24 -14.44 2.71
C VAL A 10 11.55 -13.42 3.61
N ILE A 11 10.62 -13.86 4.47
CA ILE A 11 9.91 -13.01 5.43
C ILE A 11 10.90 -12.30 6.36
N HIS A 12 11.90 -13.02 6.85
CA HIS A 12 12.92 -12.47 7.74
C HIS A 12 14.03 -11.68 7.03
N HIS A 13 14.11 -11.70 5.69
CA HIS A 13 15.14 -11.01 4.93
C HIS A 13 14.57 -9.84 4.11
N ASN A 14 14.37 -8.71 4.78
CA ASN A 14 13.80 -7.48 4.19
C ASN A 14 14.45 -7.03 2.87
N ASP A 15 15.76 -7.23 2.73
CA ASP A 15 16.48 -6.84 1.50
C ASP A 15 16.03 -7.65 0.28
N THR A 16 15.57 -8.89 0.45
CA THR A 16 14.98 -9.67 -0.63
C THR A 16 13.71 -9.03 -1.14
N VAL A 17 12.79 -8.65 -0.24
CA VAL A 17 11.51 -8.04 -0.61
C VAL A 17 11.71 -6.66 -1.25
N ARG A 18 12.63 -5.85 -0.70
CA ARG A 18 13.06 -4.56 -1.30
C ARG A 18 13.63 -4.77 -2.70
N TRP A 19 14.48 -5.78 -2.86
CA TRP A 19 15.06 -6.10 -4.16
C TRP A 19 13.98 -6.53 -5.16
N LEU A 20 13.09 -7.45 -4.80
CA LEU A 20 11.95 -7.85 -5.62
C LEU A 20 11.12 -6.62 -6.06
N TYR A 21 10.71 -5.77 -5.12
CA TYR A 21 9.98 -4.55 -5.46
C TYR A 21 10.76 -3.63 -6.43
N SER A 22 12.08 -3.49 -6.25
CA SER A 22 12.92 -2.71 -7.15
C SER A 22 13.00 -3.27 -8.58
N LEU A 23 12.86 -4.59 -8.75
CA LEU A 23 12.89 -5.27 -10.05
C LEU A 23 11.66 -4.98 -10.91
N ILE A 24 10.57 -4.44 -10.34
CA ILE A 24 9.39 -4.03 -11.10
C ILE A 24 9.73 -2.89 -12.07
N ALA A 25 10.69 -2.02 -11.72
CA ALA A 25 11.19 -0.96 -12.61
C ALA A 25 12.19 -1.46 -13.67
N SER A 26 12.30 -2.78 -13.88
CA SER A 26 13.21 -3.35 -14.88
C SER A 26 12.70 -3.11 -16.30
N LYS A 27 13.61 -2.86 -17.23
CA LYS A 27 13.30 -2.81 -18.67
C LYS A 27 12.95 -4.17 -19.27
N PHE A 28 13.26 -5.26 -18.55
CA PHE A 28 13.05 -6.63 -19.00
C PHE A 28 11.71 -7.16 -18.49
N ARG A 29 10.72 -7.26 -19.38
CA ARG A 29 9.35 -7.75 -19.09
C ARG A 29 9.31 -9.04 -18.30
N LEU A 30 10.16 -10.02 -18.64
CA LEU A 30 10.23 -11.30 -17.93
C LEU A 30 10.63 -11.10 -16.45
N VAL A 31 11.56 -10.19 -16.18
CA VAL A 31 12.00 -9.88 -14.81
C VAL A 31 10.87 -9.22 -14.02
N VAL A 32 10.16 -8.27 -14.64
CA VAL A 32 8.98 -7.61 -14.04
C VAL A 32 7.90 -8.65 -13.72
N LYS A 33 7.56 -9.51 -14.69
CA LYS A 33 6.59 -10.61 -14.53
C LYS A 33 6.93 -11.52 -13.37
N THR A 34 8.17 -12.00 -13.34
CA THR A 34 8.63 -12.92 -12.29
C THR A 34 8.61 -12.23 -10.93
N SER A 35 9.03 -10.97 -10.85
CA SER A 35 9.00 -10.23 -9.59
C SER A 35 7.58 -10.04 -9.07
N LEU A 36 6.65 -9.59 -9.91
CA LEU A 36 5.23 -9.42 -9.54
C LEU A 36 4.62 -10.73 -9.05
N LYS A 37 4.86 -11.85 -9.73
CA LYS A 37 4.40 -13.17 -9.29
C LYS A 37 4.96 -13.56 -7.93
N LEU A 38 6.24 -13.35 -7.70
CA LEU A 38 6.86 -13.69 -6.40
C LEU A 38 6.31 -12.82 -5.28
N LEU A 39 6.07 -11.53 -5.54
CA LEU A 39 5.46 -10.62 -4.56
C LEU A 39 3.99 -10.96 -4.29
N LEU A 40 3.23 -11.39 -5.30
CA LEU A 40 1.87 -11.89 -5.10
C LEU A 40 1.86 -13.14 -4.22
N VAL A 41 2.67 -14.15 -4.56
CA VAL A 41 2.82 -15.37 -3.74
C VAL A 41 3.28 -15.04 -2.32
N PHE A 42 4.13 -14.03 -2.16
CA PHE A 42 4.57 -13.54 -0.85
C PHE A 42 3.42 -12.98 -0.02
N VAL A 43 2.64 -12.04 -0.57
CA VAL A 43 1.54 -11.38 0.14
C VAL A 43 0.36 -12.35 0.37
N GLU A 44 0.16 -13.32 -0.52
CA GLU A 44 -0.87 -14.35 -0.36
C GLU A 44 -0.56 -15.37 0.73
N TYR A 45 0.71 -15.58 1.03
CA TYR A 45 1.11 -16.56 2.04
C TYR A 45 0.68 -16.18 3.46
N SER A 46 0.69 -14.89 3.80
CA SER A 46 0.26 -14.39 5.11
C SER A 46 -0.18 -12.93 5.00
N GLU A 47 -1.28 -12.58 5.67
CA GLU A 47 -1.79 -11.20 5.76
C GLU A 47 -0.71 -10.20 6.25
N THR A 48 0.13 -10.64 7.20
CA THR A 48 1.23 -9.83 7.74
C THR A 48 2.33 -9.50 6.73
N ASN A 49 2.48 -10.31 5.66
CA ASN A 49 3.48 -10.07 4.62
C ASN A 49 3.17 -8.81 3.80
N ALA A 50 1.90 -8.39 3.73
CA ALA A 50 1.54 -7.10 3.12
C ALA A 50 2.27 -5.94 3.79
N HIS A 51 2.47 -5.99 5.11
CA HIS A 51 3.15 -4.94 5.86
C HIS A 51 4.66 -4.92 5.56
N VAL A 52 5.25 -6.10 5.37
CA VAL A 52 6.65 -6.23 4.93
C VAL A 52 6.83 -5.63 3.52
N LEU A 53 5.87 -5.87 2.62
CA LEU A 53 5.86 -5.23 1.30
C LEU A 53 5.72 -3.71 1.41
N MET A 54 4.80 -3.17 2.21
CA MET A 54 4.63 -1.73 2.39
C MET A 54 5.93 -1.06 2.88
N ASN A 55 6.62 -1.65 3.85
CA ASN A 55 7.92 -1.17 4.31
C ASN A 55 9.00 -1.22 3.21
N ALA A 56 8.98 -2.25 2.36
CA ALA A 56 9.89 -2.37 1.23
C ALA A 56 9.64 -1.29 0.17
N VAL A 57 8.37 -1.01 -0.16
CA VAL A 57 7.96 0.08 -1.06
C VAL A 57 8.45 1.41 -0.53
N GLN A 58 8.14 1.72 0.74
CA GLN A 58 8.55 2.97 1.39
C GLN A 58 10.07 3.16 1.33
N TYR A 59 10.85 2.12 1.62
CA TYR A 59 12.30 2.19 1.57
C TYR A 59 12.84 2.44 0.16
N VAL A 60 12.36 1.68 -0.84
CA VAL A 60 12.88 1.78 -2.21
C VAL A 60 12.52 3.12 -2.84
N ASP A 61 11.26 3.55 -2.73
CA ASP A 61 10.78 4.77 -3.38
C ASP A 61 11.34 6.03 -2.71
N SER A 62 11.44 6.03 -1.37
CA SER A 62 12.11 7.14 -0.64
C SER A 62 13.57 7.30 -1.05
N ARG A 63 14.28 6.19 -1.33
CA ARG A 63 15.67 6.24 -1.81
C ARG A 63 15.79 6.75 -3.24
N LYS A 64 14.82 6.42 -4.10
CA LYS A 64 14.73 6.95 -5.47
C LYS A 64 14.19 8.38 -5.52
N ARG A 65 13.64 8.89 -4.41
CA ARG A 65 12.89 10.16 -4.33
C ARG A 65 11.67 10.17 -5.27
N CYS A 66 11.03 9.02 -5.40
CA CYS A 66 9.78 8.85 -6.12
C CYS A 66 8.62 8.80 -5.12
N PRO A 67 7.39 9.09 -5.56
CA PRO A 67 6.20 8.81 -4.77
C PRO A 67 6.11 7.31 -4.45
N LEU A 68 5.41 6.98 -3.37
CA LEU A 68 5.17 5.58 -2.99
C LEU A 68 4.41 4.85 -4.11
N TRP A 69 4.73 3.57 -4.31
CA TRP A 69 4.10 2.72 -5.32
C TRP A 69 4.46 3.07 -6.77
N SER A 70 5.43 3.95 -6.99
CA SER A 70 5.79 4.45 -8.33
C SER A 70 6.14 3.38 -9.35
N ASN A 71 6.87 2.32 -8.95
CA ASN A 71 7.21 1.24 -9.88
C ASN A 71 5.94 0.51 -10.40
N LEU A 72 4.89 0.39 -9.58
CA LEU A 72 3.63 -0.24 -9.97
C LEU A 72 2.77 0.71 -10.81
N MET A 73 2.76 2.00 -10.46
CA MET A 73 2.07 3.04 -11.24
C MET A 73 2.66 3.18 -12.65
N GLU A 74 3.98 3.02 -12.80
CA GLU A 74 4.64 3.00 -14.11
C GLU A 74 4.14 1.85 -14.98
N VAL A 75 4.01 0.65 -14.41
CA VAL A 75 3.46 -0.52 -15.12
C VAL A 75 1.99 -0.27 -15.50
N LEU A 76 1.14 0.17 -14.57
CA LEU A 76 -0.28 0.45 -14.83
C LEU A 76 -0.51 1.57 -15.85
N GLY A 77 0.45 2.50 -15.92
CA GLY A 77 0.47 3.64 -16.83
C GLY A 77 0.72 3.28 -18.30
N GLU A 78 1.15 2.05 -18.63
CA GLU A 78 1.50 1.66 -20.00
C GLU A 78 0.27 1.73 -20.93
N LYS A 79 0.39 2.51 -22.02
CA LYS A 79 -0.75 2.92 -22.86
C LYS A 79 -1.20 1.83 -23.83
N ASP A 80 -0.26 1.05 -24.34
CA ASP A 80 -0.55 0.07 -25.39
C ASP A 80 -1.21 -1.20 -24.80
N GLY A 81 -1.08 -1.42 -23.48
CA GLY A 81 -1.68 -2.55 -22.77
C GLY A 81 -1.29 -3.90 -23.37
N ILE A 82 -0.11 -3.96 -24.01
CA ILE A 82 0.41 -5.15 -24.69
C ILE A 82 0.56 -6.31 -23.70
N ASP A 83 0.90 -5.98 -22.45
CA ASP A 83 1.06 -6.96 -21.38
C ASP A 83 -0.06 -6.83 -20.34
N SER A 84 -1.31 -7.12 -20.73
CA SER A 84 -2.46 -7.08 -19.82
C SER A 84 -2.22 -7.89 -18.54
N GLU A 85 -1.52 -9.03 -18.64
CA GLU A 85 -1.11 -9.86 -17.51
C GLU A 85 -0.28 -9.08 -16.46
N LEU A 86 0.63 -8.20 -16.89
CA LEU A 86 1.42 -7.38 -15.95
C LEU A 86 0.56 -6.31 -15.27
N LEU A 87 -0.40 -5.75 -15.99
CA LEU A 87 -1.36 -4.80 -15.44
C LEU A 87 -2.24 -5.48 -14.39
N VAL A 88 -2.74 -6.68 -14.68
CA VAL A 88 -3.53 -7.49 -13.74
C VAL A 88 -2.71 -7.75 -12.47
N TYR A 89 -1.49 -8.28 -12.60
CA TYR A 89 -0.65 -8.55 -11.43
C TYR A 89 -0.33 -7.31 -10.61
N SER A 90 -0.08 -6.17 -11.28
CA SER A 90 0.21 -4.91 -10.59
C SER A 90 -1.00 -4.42 -9.81
N MET A 91 -2.18 -4.43 -10.42
CA MET A 91 -3.41 -3.98 -9.77
C MET A 91 -3.84 -4.93 -8.65
N THR A 92 -3.72 -6.25 -8.85
CA THR A 92 -3.97 -7.24 -7.81
C THR A 92 -3.04 -7.06 -6.60
N LEU A 93 -1.76 -6.75 -6.84
CA LEU A 93 -0.80 -6.53 -5.75
C LEU A 93 -1.16 -5.29 -4.93
N ILE A 94 -1.59 -4.19 -5.57
CA ILE A 94 -2.11 -3.00 -4.90
C ILE A 94 -3.35 -3.35 -4.07
N ASN A 95 -4.34 -4.02 -4.66
CA ASN A 95 -5.58 -4.41 -3.97
C ASN A 95 -5.30 -5.29 -2.75
N LYS A 96 -4.40 -6.28 -2.87
CA LYS A 96 -4.00 -7.12 -1.74
C LYS A 96 -3.23 -6.36 -0.67
N ALA A 97 -2.40 -5.39 -1.03
CA ALA A 97 -1.73 -4.55 -0.04
C ALA A 97 -2.76 -3.72 0.75
N LEU A 98 -3.66 -3.04 0.04
CA LEU A 98 -4.72 -2.21 0.62
C LEU A 98 -5.71 -3.02 1.49
N SER A 99 -6.07 -4.24 1.08
CA SER A 99 -7.00 -5.07 1.85
C SER A 99 -6.46 -5.49 3.22
N ASN A 100 -5.13 -5.53 3.35
CA ASN A 100 -4.43 -5.90 4.58
C ASN A 100 -4.04 -4.69 5.45
N VAL A 101 -4.44 -3.47 5.10
CA VAL A 101 -4.21 -2.30 5.94
C VAL A 101 -5.13 -2.32 7.18
N PRO A 102 -4.61 -2.16 8.41
CA PRO A 102 -5.40 -2.34 9.65
C PRO A 102 -6.20 -1.10 10.09
N ASP A 103 -5.82 0.09 9.64
CA ASP A 103 -6.42 1.36 10.02
C ASP A 103 -6.75 2.24 8.81
N GLN A 104 -7.70 3.15 9.01
CA GLN A 104 -8.22 3.98 7.92
C GLN A 104 -7.23 5.07 7.50
N ASP A 105 -6.42 5.59 8.43
CA ASP A 105 -5.45 6.65 8.15
C ASP A 105 -4.39 6.15 7.15
N THR A 106 -3.81 4.97 7.41
CA THR A 106 -2.83 4.33 6.51
C THR A 106 -3.44 3.98 5.15
N PHE A 107 -4.72 3.60 5.11
CA PHE A 107 -5.39 3.31 3.85
C PHE A 107 -5.44 4.57 2.99
N TYR A 108 -5.86 5.70 3.56
CA TYR A 108 -5.91 6.98 2.85
C TYR A 108 -4.53 7.52 2.50
N ASP A 109 -3.51 7.35 3.35
CA ASP A 109 -2.13 7.72 3.01
C ASP A 109 -1.64 7.01 1.74
N ILE A 110 -2.01 5.74 1.56
CA ILE A 110 -1.67 4.97 0.36
C ILE A 110 -2.49 5.41 -0.84
N THR A 111 -3.81 5.53 -0.72
CA THR A 111 -4.67 5.90 -1.86
C THR A 111 -4.40 7.32 -2.33
N ASP A 112 -4.11 8.25 -1.42
CA ASP A 112 -3.70 9.62 -1.77
C ASP A 112 -2.38 9.60 -2.57
N ALA A 113 -1.40 8.79 -2.16
CA ALA A 113 -0.14 8.65 -2.90
C ALA A 113 -0.32 8.03 -4.29
N LEU A 114 -1.29 7.12 -4.47
CA LEU A 114 -1.65 6.59 -5.78
C LEU A 114 -2.34 7.67 -6.63
N GLU A 115 -3.21 8.47 -6.02
CA GLU A 115 -3.95 9.52 -6.71
C GLU A 115 -3.07 10.68 -7.18
N GLU A 116 -2.06 11.06 -6.39
CA GLU A 116 -1.01 12.00 -6.83
C GLU A 116 -0.26 11.54 -8.10
N GLN A 117 -0.32 10.25 -8.41
CA GLN A 117 0.25 9.64 -9.62
C GLN A 117 -0.78 9.41 -10.73
N ASN A 118 -1.96 10.02 -10.63
CA ASN A 118 -3.08 9.94 -11.57
C ASN A 118 -3.71 8.53 -11.66
N MET A 119 -3.83 7.84 -10.52
CA MET A 119 -4.52 6.54 -10.47
C MET A 119 -5.94 6.62 -11.04
N ASP A 120 -6.71 7.66 -10.72
CA ASP A 120 -8.05 7.86 -11.27
C ASP A 120 -8.07 7.89 -12.80
N SER A 121 -7.13 8.61 -13.43
CA SER A 121 -7.04 8.67 -14.89
C SER A 121 -6.67 7.32 -15.51
N ILE A 122 -5.76 6.58 -14.86
CA ILE A 122 -5.34 5.25 -15.29
C ILE A 122 -6.51 4.26 -15.19
N ALA A 123 -7.22 4.26 -14.07
CA ALA A 123 -8.38 3.41 -13.83
C ALA A 123 -9.48 3.68 -14.87
N GLN A 124 -9.87 4.95 -15.05
CA GLN A 124 -10.88 5.33 -16.03
C GLN A 124 -10.50 4.95 -17.46
N ARG A 125 -9.22 5.07 -17.83
CA ARG A 125 -8.75 4.65 -19.15
C ARG A 125 -8.94 3.14 -19.37
N HIS A 126 -8.61 2.32 -18.38
CA HIS A 126 -8.72 0.86 -18.49
C HIS A 126 -10.17 0.37 -18.39
N LEU A 127 -11.00 1.00 -17.55
CA LEU A 127 -12.43 0.65 -17.42
C LEU A 127 -13.23 0.99 -18.68
N ASN A 128 -12.90 2.10 -19.36
CA ASN A 128 -13.64 2.56 -20.54
C ASN A 128 -13.09 2.02 -21.87
N LYS A 129 -11.94 1.32 -21.87
CA LYS A 129 -11.35 0.74 -23.08
C LYS A 129 -12.19 -0.44 -23.58
N LYS A 130 -12.74 -0.32 -24.79
CA LYS A 130 -13.49 -1.41 -25.43
C LYS A 130 -12.57 -2.60 -25.72
N GLY A 131 -13.03 -3.81 -25.36
CA GLY A 131 -12.26 -5.04 -25.56
C GLY A 131 -11.01 -5.14 -24.66
N ASN A 132 -11.02 -4.44 -23.52
CA ASN A 132 -9.97 -4.62 -22.51
C ASN A 132 -10.07 -5.99 -21.84
N ASP A 133 -8.98 -6.41 -21.21
CA ASP A 133 -8.91 -7.65 -20.43
C ASP A 133 -9.93 -7.60 -19.27
N LEU A 134 -10.79 -8.62 -19.19
CA LEU A 134 -11.87 -8.68 -18.20
C LEU A 134 -11.32 -8.79 -16.78
N ASP A 135 -10.22 -9.51 -16.60
CA ASP A 135 -9.57 -9.68 -15.29
C ASP A 135 -9.00 -8.34 -14.82
N LEU A 136 -8.43 -7.56 -15.74
CA LEU A 136 -7.91 -6.23 -15.43
C LEU A 136 -9.04 -5.27 -15.04
N VAL A 137 -10.13 -5.26 -15.81
CA VAL A 137 -11.31 -4.45 -15.52
C VAL A 137 -11.89 -4.82 -14.15
N GLU A 138 -11.93 -6.11 -13.83
CA GLU A 138 -12.35 -6.60 -12.53
C GLU A 138 -11.45 -6.09 -11.40
N GLN A 139 -10.12 -6.13 -11.55
CA GLN A 139 -9.20 -5.59 -10.53
C GLN A 139 -9.39 -4.09 -10.27
N PHE A 140 -9.66 -3.29 -11.31
CA PHE A 140 -9.98 -1.87 -11.12
C PHE A 140 -11.34 -1.65 -10.44
N LYS A 141 -12.34 -2.47 -10.74
CA LYS A 141 -13.63 -2.42 -10.03
C LYS A 141 -13.48 -2.77 -8.55
N ILE A 142 -12.65 -3.76 -8.21
CA ILE A 142 -12.35 -4.09 -6.81
C ILE A 142 -11.76 -2.88 -6.09
N TYR A 143 -10.85 -2.16 -6.74
CA TYR A 143 -10.26 -0.94 -6.19
C TYR A 143 -11.29 0.17 -5.96
N GLU A 144 -12.13 0.49 -6.95
CA GLU A 144 -13.20 1.49 -6.81
C GLU A 144 -14.18 1.11 -5.68
N LEU A 145 -14.54 -0.17 -5.58
CA LEU A 145 -15.39 -0.67 -4.50
C LEU A 145 -14.73 -0.54 -3.13
N ALA A 146 -13.41 -0.76 -3.04
CA ALA A 146 -12.68 -0.58 -1.80
C ALA A 146 -12.70 0.87 -1.32
N LEU A 147 -12.55 1.84 -2.24
CA LEU A 147 -12.65 3.26 -1.93
C LEU A 147 -14.05 3.62 -1.41
N LYS A 148 -15.10 3.24 -2.16
CA LYS A 148 -16.50 3.47 -1.76
C LYS A 148 -16.83 2.88 -0.39
N HIS A 149 -16.32 1.67 -0.12
CA HIS A 149 -16.50 1.01 1.17
C HIS A 149 -15.88 1.83 2.31
N GLU A 150 -14.68 2.39 2.12
CA GLU A 150 -14.03 3.26 3.11
C GLU A 150 -14.73 4.62 3.28
N ASP A 151 -15.36 5.12 2.21
CA ASP A 151 -16.19 6.35 2.24
C ASP A 151 -17.55 6.14 2.93
N GLY A 152 -17.91 4.88 3.22
CA GLY A 152 -19.18 4.52 3.86
C GLY A 152 -20.38 4.48 2.91
N GLU A 153 -20.12 4.39 1.60
CA GLU A 153 -21.15 4.15 0.58
C GLU A 153 -21.53 2.65 0.62
N GLU A 154 -22.66 2.31 1.27
CA GLU A 154 -23.19 0.95 1.30
C GLU A 154 -23.68 0.53 -0.10
N GLU A 155 -22.80 -0.05 -0.90
CA GLU A 155 -23.19 -0.82 -2.08
C GLU A 155 -23.16 -2.31 -1.73
N THR A 156 -24.31 -2.99 -1.88
CA THR A 156 -24.50 -4.42 -1.64
C THR A 156 -23.81 -5.25 -2.73
N PHE A 157 -22.48 -5.24 -2.78
CA PHE A 157 -21.71 -6.20 -3.56
C PHE A 157 -20.84 -7.02 -2.61
N ASP A 158 -20.93 -8.33 -2.72
CA ASP A 158 -20.13 -9.27 -1.94
C ASP A 158 -18.67 -9.12 -2.41
N THR A 159 -17.93 -8.22 -1.75
CA THR A 159 -16.54 -7.84 -2.02
C THR A 159 -15.58 -9.04 -1.97
N SER A 160 -16.08 -10.19 -1.52
CA SER A 160 -15.42 -11.49 -1.48
C SER A 160 -15.17 -12.13 -2.85
N THR A 161 -15.81 -11.69 -3.94
CA THR A 161 -16.03 -12.59 -5.10
C THR A 161 -15.12 -12.44 -6.32
N ALA A 162 -14.20 -11.49 -6.38
CA ALA A 162 -13.46 -11.20 -7.61
C ALA A 162 -11.95 -11.52 -7.60
N ALA A 163 -11.36 -11.79 -6.44
CA ALA A 163 -9.91 -12.10 -6.34
C ALA A 163 -9.50 -12.85 -5.06
N GLY A 164 -10.47 -13.39 -4.32
CA GLY A 164 -10.24 -13.95 -2.97
C GLY A 164 -9.75 -12.90 -1.95
N ILE A 165 -9.92 -11.61 -2.25
CA ILE A 165 -9.51 -10.49 -1.39
C ILE A 165 -10.64 -10.22 -0.39
N LYS A 166 -10.36 -10.45 0.89
CA LYS A 166 -11.28 -10.08 1.98
C LYS A 166 -10.94 -8.68 2.46
N TRP A 167 -11.81 -7.72 2.16
CA TRP A 167 -11.67 -6.36 2.64
C TRP A 167 -12.06 -6.29 4.13
N ASN A 168 -11.20 -5.67 4.95
CA ASN A 168 -11.47 -5.54 6.38
C ASN A 168 -12.59 -4.50 6.60
N ARG A 169 -13.80 -5.00 6.90
CA ARG A 169 -15.01 -4.19 7.15
C ARG A 169 -14.93 -3.36 8.43
N GLU A 170 -13.99 -3.65 9.33
CA GLU A 170 -13.84 -3.02 10.64
C GLU A 170 -12.39 -2.54 10.82
N ARG A 171 -11.89 -1.74 9.87
CA ARG A 171 -10.66 -0.96 10.09
C ARG A 171 -10.85 -0.01 11.26
N THR A 172 -9.80 0.12 12.06
CA THR A 172 -9.86 0.98 13.25
C THR A 172 -9.89 2.44 12.80
N LYS A 173 -10.99 3.14 13.10
CA LYS A 173 -11.08 4.59 12.86
C LYS A 173 -10.21 5.32 13.88
N SER A 174 -9.45 6.31 13.43
CA SER A 174 -8.69 7.16 14.35
C SER A 174 -9.63 7.92 15.30
N GLU A 175 -9.27 8.00 16.58
CA GLU A 175 -10.08 8.66 17.63
C GLU A 175 -10.39 10.15 17.36
N LEU A 176 -9.80 10.75 16.31
CA LEU A 176 -10.09 12.11 15.89
C LEU A 176 -11.41 12.23 15.09
N SER A 177 -11.99 11.11 14.65
CA SER A 177 -13.32 11.05 14.04
C SER A 177 -14.38 10.59 15.05
N VAL A 178 -14.55 11.30 16.17
CA VAL A 178 -15.73 11.08 17.02
C VAL A 178 -16.95 11.64 16.29
N ASP A 179 -17.62 10.73 15.61
CA ASP A 179 -19.01 10.76 15.17
C ASP A 179 -19.89 11.80 15.89
N ARG A 180 -20.40 12.78 15.12
CA ARG A 180 -21.69 13.43 15.40
C ARG A 180 -22.84 12.49 15.04
N LYS A 181 -22.79 11.24 15.50
CA LYS A 181 -23.87 10.28 15.29
C LYS A 181 -24.97 10.56 16.31
N SER A 182 -26.01 11.19 15.78
CA SER A 182 -27.32 11.44 16.37
C SER A 182 -27.75 10.31 17.33
N ARG A 183 -27.79 10.61 18.63
CA ARG A 183 -28.48 9.81 19.64
C ARG A 183 -29.98 9.87 19.36
N ARG A 184 -30.49 8.98 18.53
CA ARG A 184 -31.92 8.69 18.49
C ARG A 184 -32.17 7.21 18.69
N ARG A 185 -32.80 6.95 19.84
CA ARG A 185 -33.54 5.75 20.27
C ARG A 185 -32.70 4.60 20.83
N ASN A 186 -32.74 4.49 22.15
CA ASN A 186 -33.23 3.28 22.81
C ASN A 186 -33.84 3.66 24.17
N SER A 187 -35.17 3.56 24.27
CA SER A 187 -35.85 3.35 25.54
C SER A 187 -37.14 2.58 25.24
N LEU A 188 -37.14 1.30 25.59
CA LEU A 188 -38.31 0.43 25.67
C LEU A 188 -38.99 0.69 27.01
N THR A 189 -40.29 0.99 27.01
CA THR A 189 -41.22 0.62 28.10
C THR A 189 -42.66 0.59 27.56
N THR A 190 -43.17 -0.64 27.48
CA THR A 190 -44.53 -1.19 27.64
C THR A 190 -45.68 -0.26 28.04
N ILE A 191 -46.87 -0.39 27.41
CA ILE A 191 -48.25 -0.53 27.96
C ILE A 191 -49.27 -0.70 26.79
N PRO A 192 -50.40 -1.46 26.92
CA PRO A 192 -51.26 -1.88 25.79
C PRO A 192 -52.68 -1.25 25.70
N THR A 193 -53.25 -1.28 24.46
CA THR A 193 -54.68 -1.26 24.01
C THR A 193 -55.54 0.02 24.10
N PRO A 194 -56.71 0.16 23.38
CA PRO A 194 -57.08 -0.26 22.01
C PRO A 194 -57.95 0.78 21.20
N ASP A 195 -58.25 0.42 19.94
CA ASP A 195 -59.42 0.74 19.07
C ASP A 195 -59.58 2.04 18.23
N SER A 196 -60.08 1.77 17.01
CA SER A 196 -60.92 2.57 16.08
C SER A 196 -60.29 3.20 14.81
N VAL A 197 -60.84 2.75 13.67
CA VAL A 197 -60.77 3.14 12.24
C VAL A 197 -62.01 4.02 11.91
N PRO A 198 -62.28 4.67 10.73
CA PRO A 198 -61.53 5.11 9.52
C PRO A 198 -61.73 6.62 9.12
N ASP A 199 -61.01 7.14 8.11
CA ASP A 199 -61.55 7.69 6.81
C ASP A 199 -60.55 8.61 6.03
N GLU A 200 -60.65 8.54 4.70
CA GLU A 200 -59.95 9.22 3.56
C GLU A 200 -60.24 10.76 3.42
N PRO A 201 -59.82 11.51 2.34
CA PRO A 201 -58.62 11.55 1.45
C PRO A 201 -58.06 13.00 1.19
N THR A 202 -57.08 13.18 0.26
CA THR A 202 -56.87 14.28 -0.76
C THR A 202 -55.41 14.85 -0.91
N THR A 203 -54.73 14.49 -2.03
CA THR A 203 -53.88 15.22 -3.07
C THR A 203 -53.09 16.55 -2.80
N PRO A 204 -52.14 17.05 -3.68
CA PRO A 204 -50.69 16.71 -3.89
C PRO A 204 -49.63 17.88 -3.82
N GLU A 205 -48.32 17.52 -3.79
CA GLU A 205 -47.04 18.20 -4.25
C GLU A 205 -46.59 19.61 -3.75
N PRO A 206 -45.31 20.09 -3.92
CA PRO A 206 -44.17 19.62 -4.76
C PRO A 206 -42.75 19.56 -4.12
N SER A 207 -41.78 19.06 -4.91
CA SER A 207 -40.33 18.84 -4.62
C SER A 207 -39.43 20.10 -4.79
N PRO A 208 -38.21 20.18 -4.20
CA PRO A 208 -37.21 21.22 -4.54
C PRO A 208 -35.95 20.73 -5.28
N GLN A 209 -35.42 21.61 -6.14
CA GLN A 209 -34.32 21.45 -7.12
C GLN A 209 -32.89 21.65 -6.56
N LYS A 210 -31.90 21.15 -7.33
CA LYS A 210 -30.42 21.22 -7.18
C LYS A 210 -29.84 22.64 -7.35
N VAL A 211 -28.78 22.96 -6.60
CA VAL A 211 -27.94 24.18 -6.75
C VAL A 211 -26.49 23.78 -7.09
N ILE A 212 -25.87 24.53 -8.02
CA ILE A 212 -24.47 24.40 -8.50
C ILE A 212 -23.58 25.45 -7.79
N PRO A 213 -22.29 25.20 -7.47
CA PRO A 213 -21.39 26.25 -6.94
C PRO A 213 -20.30 26.72 -7.93
N ASP A 214 -19.94 28.01 -7.77
CA ASP A 214 -18.97 28.86 -8.51
C ASP A 214 -17.55 28.81 -7.86
N PRO A 215 -16.42 29.02 -8.59
CA PRO A 215 -15.08 28.74 -8.07
C PRO A 215 -14.26 30.01 -7.79
N THR A 216 -14.15 30.41 -6.52
CA THR A 216 -12.96 31.14 -6.00
C THR A 216 -12.95 31.16 -4.46
N GLN A 217 -12.17 30.30 -3.79
CA GLN A 217 -11.74 30.51 -2.39
C GLN A 217 -10.35 29.92 -2.12
N SER A 218 -9.54 30.67 -1.35
CA SER A 218 -8.22 30.30 -0.83
C SER A 218 -8.24 29.03 0.05
N PRO A 219 -7.08 28.35 0.25
CA PRO A 219 -7.04 27.03 0.89
C PRO A 219 -7.60 27.05 2.31
N LYS A 220 -8.38 26.01 2.63
CA LYS A 220 -9.06 25.88 3.94
C LYS A 220 -8.03 25.69 5.08
N PRO A 221 -8.24 26.28 6.27
CA PRO A 221 -7.30 26.27 7.40
C PRO A 221 -6.82 24.89 7.89
N TRP A 222 -7.54 23.81 7.56
CA TRP A 222 -7.15 22.44 7.92
C TRP A 222 -6.00 21.90 7.07
N MET A 223 -5.85 22.35 5.81
CA MET A 223 -4.68 21.99 4.97
C MET A 223 -3.39 22.59 5.52
N GLN A 224 -3.44 23.82 6.03
CA GLN A 224 -2.28 24.49 6.64
C GLN A 224 -1.83 23.78 7.93
N ARG A 225 -2.78 23.25 8.70
CA ARG A 225 -2.51 22.45 9.90
C ARG A 225 -1.91 21.09 9.56
N LYS A 226 -2.36 20.42 8.49
CA LYS A 226 -1.77 19.15 8.01
C LYS A 226 -0.32 19.32 7.57
N PHE A 227 0.00 20.40 6.83
CA PHE A 227 1.37 20.67 6.40
C PHE A 227 2.34 20.88 7.59
N ASN A 228 1.90 21.60 8.62
CA ASN A 228 2.70 21.82 9.83
C ASN A 228 2.81 20.56 10.72
N ALA A 229 1.78 19.72 10.76
CA ALA A 229 1.81 18.44 11.48
C ALA A 229 2.73 17.41 10.80
N ALA A 230 2.72 17.35 9.47
CA ALA A 230 3.60 16.49 8.68
C ALA A 230 5.09 16.85 8.84
N LEU A 231 5.41 18.15 8.95
CA LEU A 231 6.78 18.60 9.22
C LEU A 231 7.26 18.24 10.63
N ASN A 232 6.38 18.34 11.64
CA ASN A 232 6.72 17.99 13.01
C ASN A 232 6.88 16.47 13.20
N GLY A 233 5.97 15.66 12.64
CA GLY A 233 6.06 14.20 12.68
C GLY A 233 7.29 13.64 11.94
N ARG A 234 7.77 14.34 10.90
CA ARG A 234 9.01 13.99 10.20
C ARG A 234 10.27 14.29 11.02
N MET A 235 10.23 15.24 11.95
CA MET A 235 11.32 15.50 12.89
C MET A 235 11.35 14.48 14.04
N ASP A 236 10.18 14.08 14.54
CA ASP A 236 10.07 13.09 15.62
C ASP A 236 10.51 11.69 15.17
N THR A 237 10.07 11.25 13.99
CA THR A 237 10.52 9.97 13.39
C THR A 237 12.02 9.95 13.10
N MET A 238 12.61 11.09 12.72
CA MET A 238 14.05 11.20 12.50
C MET A 238 14.84 11.19 13.82
N ASN A 239 14.27 11.68 14.91
CA ASN A 239 14.86 11.62 16.25
C ASN A 239 14.77 10.23 16.87
N ASP A 240 13.67 9.51 16.63
CA ASP A 240 13.50 8.13 17.08
C ASP A 240 14.41 7.16 16.31
N LEU A 241 14.59 7.38 15.01
CA LEU A 241 15.57 6.65 14.20
C LEU A 241 17.01 6.93 14.65
N LYS A 242 17.32 8.17 15.05
CA LYS A 242 18.64 8.50 15.63
C LYS A 242 18.85 7.85 17.01
N ARG A 243 17.79 7.70 17.82
CA ARG A 243 17.87 6.97 19.08
C ARG A 243 18.08 5.48 18.85
N SER A 244 17.36 4.85 17.92
CA SER A 244 17.50 3.42 17.64
C SER A 244 18.90 3.10 17.13
N ILE A 245 19.45 3.91 16.20
CA ILE A 245 20.83 3.75 15.70
C ILE A 245 21.86 3.90 16.82
N ASN A 246 21.67 4.82 17.77
CA ASN A 246 22.56 4.96 18.93
C ASN A 246 22.45 3.80 19.92
N LEU A 247 21.24 3.25 20.12
CA LEU A 247 21.01 2.08 20.95
C LEU A 247 21.66 0.83 20.35
N ASP A 248 21.59 0.66 19.03
CA ASP A 248 22.22 -0.44 18.30
C ASP A 248 23.75 -0.33 18.31
N ASN A 249 24.31 0.88 18.10
CA ASN A 249 25.76 1.10 18.24
C ASN A 249 26.26 0.83 19.67
N LYS A 250 25.46 1.16 20.68
CA LYS A 250 25.79 0.86 22.09
C LYS A 250 25.76 -0.65 22.35
N ARG A 251 24.82 -1.39 21.75
CA ARG A 251 24.74 -2.86 21.81
C ARG A 251 25.92 -3.55 21.12
N ILE A 252 26.36 -3.02 19.98
CA ILE A 252 27.53 -3.51 19.23
C ILE A 252 28.83 -3.26 20.02
N SER A 253 28.92 -2.15 20.75
CA SER A 253 30.09 -1.82 21.60
C SER A 253 30.20 -2.66 22.89
N SER A 254 29.14 -3.37 23.29
CA SER A 254 29.08 -4.13 24.55
C SER A 254 29.07 -5.66 24.40
N ALA A 255 29.27 -6.20 23.19
CA ALA A 255 29.29 -7.65 22.97
C ALA A 255 30.67 -8.25 23.32
N PRO A 256 30.74 -9.36 24.09
CA PRO A 256 32.01 -10.01 24.41
C PRO A 256 32.56 -10.78 23.19
N SER A 257 33.81 -10.50 22.84
CA SER A 257 34.52 -11.11 21.71
C SER A 257 34.97 -12.54 22.02
N TYR A 258 34.45 -13.52 21.28
CA TYR A 258 35.05 -14.86 21.18
C TYR A 258 35.85 -14.97 19.87
N PRO A 259 37.09 -15.49 19.88
CA PRO A 259 37.88 -15.61 18.66
C PRO A 259 37.48 -16.85 17.87
N SER A 260 36.90 -16.65 16.68
CA SER A 260 36.65 -17.71 15.69
C SER A 260 37.88 -17.88 14.80
N SER A 261 38.65 -18.94 15.02
CA SER A 261 39.94 -19.21 14.38
C SER A 261 39.86 -19.95 13.02
N TYR A 262 38.72 -19.94 12.33
CA TYR A 262 38.54 -20.68 11.07
C TYR A 262 38.34 -19.84 9.80
N SER A 263 38.25 -18.50 9.88
CA SER A 263 38.08 -17.62 8.69
C SER A 263 39.39 -17.06 8.12
N SER A 264 40.51 -17.14 8.84
CA SER A 264 41.68 -16.31 8.53
C SER A 264 42.50 -16.77 7.31
N LEU A 265 42.44 -18.05 6.93
CA LEU A 265 43.28 -18.57 5.83
C LEU A 265 42.72 -18.24 4.45
N GLU A 266 41.41 -18.33 4.25
CA GLU A 266 40.79 -17.99 2.96
C GLU A 266 40.82 -16.49 2.67
N ASP A 267 40.64 -15.66 3.71
CA ASP A 267 40.71 -14.21 3.59
C ASP A 267 42.14 -13.74 3.27
N ASN A 268 43.16 -14.34 3.90
CA ASN A 268 44.55 -14.06 3.59
C ASN A 268 44.93 -14.46 2.15
N GLU A 269 44.39 -15.57 1.64
CA GLU A 269 44.65 -16.02 0.28
C GLU A 269 43.92 -15.17 -0.77
N ARG A 270 42.72 -14.67 -0.47
CA ARG A 270 42.01 -13.68 -1.31
C ARG A 270 42.77 -12.36 -1.38
N GLU A 271 43.28 -11.87 -0.27
CA GLU A 271 44.08 -10.64 -0.20
C GLU A 271 45.38 -10.77 -1.02
N ARG A 272 46.04 -11.94 -0.94
CA ARG A 272 47.25 -12.25 -1.73
C ARG A 272 46.96 -12.22 -3.24
N ARG A 273 45.88 -12.87 -3.69
CA ARG A 273 45.46 -12.87 -5.11
C ARG A 273 45.03 -11.48 -5.61
N ARG A 274 44.54 -10.61 -4.72
CA ARG A 274 44.21 -9.23 -5.06
C ARG A 274 45.48 -8.40 -5.28
N LYS A 275 46.47 -8.54 -4.39
CA LYS A 275 47.77 -7.85 -4.52
C LYS A 275 48.55 -8.29 -5.77
N GLU A 276 48.55 -9.58 -6.11
CA GLU A 276 49.18 -10.08 -7.34
C GLU A 276 48.53 -9.51 -8.61
N ARG A 277 47.20 -9.38 -8.62
CA ARG A 277 46.48 -8.77 -9.76
C ARG A 277 46.81 -7.28 -9.92
N LEU A 278 46.94 -6.56 -8.82
CA LEU A 278 47.28 -5.14 -8.83
C LEU A 278 48.73 -4.91 -9.28
N ALA A 279 49.67 -5.77 -8.87
CA ALA A 279 51.05 -5.73 -9.33
C ALA A 279 51.17 -5.99 -10.84
N LYS A 280 50.46 -7.00 -11.36
CA LYS A 280 50.40 -7.28 -12.81
C LYS A 280 49.75 -6.15 -13.61
N TRP A 281 48.81 -5.43 -13.02
CA TRP A 281 48.18 -4.28 -13.67
C TRP A 281 49.15 -3.10 -13.76
N ASN A 282 49.87 -2.78 -12.67
CA ASN A 282 50.88 -1.72 -12.64
C ASN A 282 52.09 -2.01 -13.54
N GLU A 283 52.47 -3.27 -13.74
CA GLU A 283 53.56 -3.66 -14.64
C GLU A 283 53.18 -3.52 -16.12
N LYS A 284 51.88 -3.52 -16.43
CA LYS A 284 51.35 -3.36 -17.79
C LYS A 284 51.16 -1.89 -18.19
N GLU A 285 51.21 -0.98 -17.22
CA GLU A 285 51.14 0.48 -17.41
C GLU A 285 52.53 1.17 -17.51
N LYS A 286 53.62 0.41 -17.37
CA LYS A 286 54.99 0.87 -17.62
C LYS A 286 55.52 0.33 -18.94
#